data_AF-J9C0A5-F1
#
_entry.id   AF-J9C0A5-F1
#
_cell.length_a   1.000
_cell.length_b   1.000
_cell.length_c   1.000
_cell.angle_alpha   90.00
_cell.angle_beta   90.00
_cell.angle_gamma   90.00
#
_symmetry.space_group_name_H-M   'P 1'
#
loop_
_entity.id
_entity.type
_entity.pdbx_description
1 polymer ?
#
loop_
_entity_poly.entity_id
_entity_poly.type
_entity_poly.pdbx_seq_one_letter_code
_entity_poly.pdbx_strand_id
1 'polypeptide(L)'
;MIDPFIRQHAAKGFAMMVYDFKFPTLGKTLFYQYCKNRKLKKLPENCGFRIVNFTDVEYSNRINPIQRKYIPDLSAASETAATLLASLNKGGGEKKGGSEAFFTNSAENFLAAIIYFFVNFHPVGFKNGKKLKRYILLAQDTAEKTEGESNNPQEQPQNDTSQSSSEQQPNDTSKEQPISHVHSSSQEQA
;
A
#
# COMPACT_ATOMS: atom_id res chain seq x y z
N MET A 1 -12.01 33.57 4.44
CA MET A 1 -13.41 33.17 4.16
C MET A 1 -13.86 31.92 4.91
N ILE A 2 -12.97 31.01 5.34
CA ILE A 2 -13.36 29.75 6.01
C ILE A 2 -13.67 29.88 7.52
N ASP A 3 -13.09 30.85 8.23
CA ASP A 3 -13.30 31.02 9.68
C ASP A 3 -14.77 31.15 10.10
N PRO A 4 -15.62 31.94 9.41
CA PRO A 4 -17.05 32.00 9.72
C PRO A 4 -17.74 30.63 9.60
N PHE A 5 -17.37 29.80 8.63
CA PHE A 5 -17.93 28.45 8.47
C PHE A 5 -17.58 27.57 9.66
N ILE A 6 -16.32 27.58 10.11
CA ILE A 6 -15.86 26.86 11.30
C ILE A 6 -16.69 27.28 12.52
N ARG A 7 -16.91 28.59 12.70
CA ARG A 7 -17.70 29.12 13.82
C ARG A 7 -19.16 28.67 13.78
N GLN A 8 -19.80 28.80 12.62
CA GLN A 8 -21.22 28.46 12.47
C GLN A 8 -21.47 26.96 12.63
N HIS A 9 -20.65 26.11 12.02
CA HIS A 9 -20.84 24.65 12.08
C HIS A 9 -20.47 24.09 13.45
N ALA A 10 -19.40 24.61 14.08
CA ALA A 10 -19.09 24.25 15.45
C ALA A 10 -20.22 24.67 16.40
N ALA A 11 -20.81 25.86 16.24
CA ALA A 11 -21.92 26.31 17.09
C ALA A 11 -23.17 25.42 16.99
N LYS A 12 -23.39 24.78 15.83
CA LYS A 12 -24.46 23.78 15.61
C LYS A 12 -24.12 22.39 16.17
N GLY A 13 -22.91 22.18 16.67
CA GLY A 13 -22.46 20.90 17.20
C GLY A 13 -22.04 19.89 16.14
N PHE A 14 -21.77 20.32 14.90
CA PHE A 14 -21.33 19.40 13.84
C PHE A 14 -19.86 19.01 14.00
N ALA A 15 -19.56 17.75 13.67
CA ALA A 15 -18.18 17.29 13.48
C ALA A 15 -17.61 17.86 12.18
N MET A 16 -16.32 18.18 12.16
CA MET A 16 -15.66 18.76 11.00
C MET A 16 -14.26 18.18 10.79
N MET A 17 -13.90 17.93 9.53
CA MET A 17 -12.54 17.69 9.09
C MET A 17 -12.03 18.97 8.43
N VAL A 18 -10.93 19.53 8.95
CA VAL A 18 -10.35 20.78 8.44
C VAL A 18 -8.92 20.50 7.97
N TYR A 19 -8.67 20.71 6.68
CA TYR A 19 -7.33 20.71 6.12
C TYR A 19 -6.72 22.11 6.27
N ASP A 20 -5.64 22.22 7.06
CA ASP A 20 -4.97 23.48 7.37
C ASP A 20 -3.61 23.55 6.66
N PHE A 21 -3.61 24.07 5.44
CA PHE A 21 -2.37 24.21 4.63
C PHE A 21 -1.33 25.13 5.28
N LYS A 22 -1.77 26.10 6.09
CA LYS A 22 -0.89 27.04 6.81
C LYS A 22 -1.00 26.79 8.31
N PHE A 23 -0.83 25.54 8.72
CA PHE A 23 -0.91 25.17 10.14
C PHE A 23 -0.01 26.05 11.03
N PRO A 24 -0.46 26.55 12.19
CA PRO A 24 -1.72 26.24 12.88
C PRO A 24 -2.81 27.32 12.73
N THR A 25 -3.05 27.87 11.54
CA THR A 25 -4.00 28.97 11.35
C THR A 25 -5.46 28.53 11.62
N LEU A 26 -5.99 27.62 10.81
CA LEU A 26 -7.37 27.14 10.93
C LEU A 26 -7.54 26.18 12.10
N GLY A 27 -6.50 25.38 12.39
CA GLY A 27 -6.47 24.46 13.52
C GLY A 27 -6.68 25.17 14.85
N LYS A 28 -6.07 26.35 15.04
CA LYS A 28 -6.24 27.17 16.26
C LYS A 28 -7.68 27.68 16.41
N THR A 29 -8.28 28.18 15.33
CA THR A 29 -9.69 28.62 15.33
C THR A 29 -10.63 27.47 15.66
N LEU A 30 -10.42 26.29 15.07
CA LEU A 30 -11.23 25.10 15.33
C LEU A 30 -11.09 24.63 16.78
N PHE A 31 -9.86 24.55 17.30
CA PHE A 31 -9.59 24.12 18.66
C PHE A 31 -10.23 25.06 19.70
N TYR A 32 -10.22 26.37 19.43
CA TYR A 32 -10.92 27.35 20.27
C TYR A 32 -12.43 27.07 20.32
N GLN A 33 -13.08 26.84 19.17
CA GLN A 33 -14.52 26.53 19.15
C GLN A 33 -14.84 25.20 19.84
N TYR A 34 -14.01 24.18 19.66
CA TYR A 34 -14.13 22.91 20.39
C TYR A 34 -14.08 23.14 21.91
N CYS A 35 -13.10 23.88 22.42
CA CYS A 35 -12.98 24.19 23.85
C CYS A 35 -14.17 25.00 24.37
N LYS A 36 -14.64 25.98 23.61
CA LYS A 36 -15.82 26.79 23.94
C LYS A 36 -17.07 25.92 24.04
N ASN A 37 -17.33 25.06 23.06
CA ASN A 37 -18.50 24.19 23.05
C ASN A 37 -18.44 23.11 24.13
N ARG A 38 -17.24 22.62 24.46
CA ARG A 38 -17.03 21.71 25.58
C ARG A 38 -17.44 22.33 26.91
N LYS A 39 -17.02 23.58 27.15
CA LYS A 39 -17.40 24.33 28.37
C LYS A 39 -18.91 24.58 28.43
N LEU A 40 -19.53 24.86 27.28
CA LEU A 40 -20.97 25.08 27.17
C LEU A 40 -21.81 23.79 27.13
N LYS A 41 -21.19 22.61 27.23
CA LYS A 41 -21.85 21.29 27.08
C LYS A 41 -22.67 21.17 25.78
N LYS A 42 -22.17 21.78 24.70
CA LYS A 42 -22.76 21.76 23.34
C LYS A 42 -22.07 20.78 22.39
N LEU A 43 -21.09 20.01 22.89
CA LEU A 43 -20.46 18.98 22.09
C LEU A 43 -21.35 17.73 22.03
N PRO A 44 -21.44 17.07 20.86
CA PRO A 44 -22.03 15.74 20.77
C PRO A 44 -21.35 14.75 21.71
N GLU A 45 -22.06 13.70 22.09
CA GLU A 45 -21.47 12.59 22.84
C GLU A 45 -20.26 12.00 22.11
N ASN A 46 -19.21 11.68 22.86
CA ASN A 46 -17.95 11.14 22.35
C ASN A 46 -17.21 12.03 21.32
N CYS A 47 -17.54 13.31 21.22
CA CYS A 47 -16.82 14.25 20.36
C CYS A 47 -15.43 14.58 20.92
N GLY A 48 -14.38 14.19 20.19
CA GLY A 48 -12.99 14.52 20.50
C GLY A 48 -12.36 15.46 19.47
N PHE A 49 -11.25 16.08 19.85
CA PHE A 49 -10.39 16.84 18.94
C PHE A 49 -9.12 16.04 18.62
N ARG A 50 -8.76 15.93 17.34
CA ARG A 50 -7.61 15.19 16.83
C ARG A 50 -6.94 15.99 15.70
N ILE A 51 -5.61 15.93 15.65
CA ILE A 51 -4.78 16.54 14.61
C ILE A 51 -3.99 15.43 13.93
N VAL A 52 -3.95 15.42 12.60
CA VAL A 52 -2.98 14.64 11.84
C VAL A 52 -2.02 15.63 11.19
N ASN A 53 -0.79 15.71 11.71
CA ASN A 53 0.27 16.57 11.23
C ASN A 53 1.31 15.73 10.48
N PHE A 54 1.54 16.07 9.21
CA PHE A 54 2.51 15.39 8.34
C PHE A 54 3.87 16.07 8.30
N THR A 55 3.98 17.32 8.79
CA THR A 55 5.24 18.07 8.85
C THR A 55 5.97 17.78 10.16
N ASP A 56 5.23 17.81 11.27
CA ASP A 56 5.77 17.50 12.59
C ASP A 56 4.97 16.34 13.20
N VAL A 57 5.55 15.15 13.09
CA VAL A 57 4.93 13.90 13.50
C VAL A 57 4.84 13.73 15.02
N GLU A 58 5.63 14.48 15.80
CA GLU A 58 5.60 14.42 17.27
C GLU A 58 4.32 15.07 17.82
N TYR A 59 3.81 16.11 17.16
CA TYR A 59 2.57 16.79 17.50
C TYR A 59 1.36 16.29 16.70
N SER A 60 1.45 15.07 16.17
CA SER A 60 0.40 14.40 15.41
C SER A 60 -0.26 13.29 16.22
N ASN A 61 -1.56 13.11 16.07
CA ASN A 61 -2.21 11.88 16.51
C ASN A 61 -1.81 10.73 15.58
N ARG A 62 -1.42 9.60 16.18
CA ARG A 62 -1.09 8.39 15.44
C ARG A 62 -2.37 7.70 14.97
N ILE A 63 -2.39 7.33 13.70
CA ILE A 63 -3.46 6.55 13.08
C ILE A 63 -2.83 5.41 12.28
N ASN A 64 -3.45 4.23 12.36
CA ASN A 64 -3.16 3.12 11.46
C ASN A 64 -4.35 2.98 10.48
N PRO A 65 -4.21 3.41 9.21
CA PRO A 65 -5.30 3.35 8.25
C PRO A 65 -5.69 1.92 7.86
N ILE A 66 -4.78 0.94 8.00
CA ILE A 66 -5.04 -0.48 7.72
C ILE A 66 -5.38 -1.27 8.99
N GLN A 67 -6.01 -0.64 9.98
CA GLN A 67 -6.39 -1.33 11.21
C GLN A 67 -7.56 -2.29 10.96
N ARG A 68 -7.56 -3.46 11.62
CA ARG A 68 -8.60 -4.50 11.48
C ARG A 68 -10.04 -4.01 11.57
N LYS A 69 -10.33 -3.06 12.45
CA LYS A 69 -11.69 -2.51 12.58
C LYS A 69 -12.22 -1.84 11.29
N TYR A 70 -11.33 -1.46 10.37
CA TYR A 70 -11.69 -0.83 9.09
C TYR A 70 -11.70 -1.82 7.92
N ILE A 71 -11.12 -3.01 8.09
CA ILE A 71 -10.95 -4.02 7.02
C ILE A 71 -11.55 -5.33 7.52
N PRO A 72 -12.90 -5.44 7.56
CA PRO A 72 -13.60 -6.62 8.08
C PRO A 72 -13.47 -7.84 7.17
N ASP A 73 -13.35 -7.62 5.86
CA ASP A 73 -13.35 -8.65 4.83
C ASP A 73 -12.36 -8.32 3.70
N LEU A 74 -12.27 -9.23 2.72
CA LEU A 74 -11.40 -9.07 1.56
C LEU A 74 -11.85 -7.91 0.66
N SER A 75 -13.16 -7.62 0.58
CA SER A 75 -13.67 -6.52 -0.24
C SER A 75 -13.19 -5.17 0.27
N ALA A 76 -13.23 -4.95 1.59
CA ALA A 76 -12.68 -3.75 2.21
C ALA A 76 -11.16 -3.64 2.05
N ALA A 77 -10.44 -4.77 2.02
CA ALA A 77 -9.01 -4.79 1.73
C ALA A 77 -8.74 -4.37 0.28
N SER A 78 -9.53 -4.83 -0.67
CA SER A 78 -9.45 -4.42 -2.08
C SER A 78 -9.74 -2.94 -2.28
N GLU A 79 -10.81 -2.39 -1.69
CA GLU A 79 -11.11 -0.95 -1.75
C GLU A 79 -9.97 -0.10 -1.15
N THR A 80 -9.40 -0.56 -0.03
CA THR A 80 -8.25 0.09 0.59
C THR A 80 -7.02 0.06 -0.33
N ALA A 81 -6.74 -1.09 -0.95
CA ALA A 81 -5.63 -1.24 -1.90
C ALA A 81 -5.81 -0.32 -3.12
N ALA A 82 -7.00 -0.30 -3.71
CA ALA A 82 -7.35 0.56 -4.85
C ALA A 82 -7.15 2.05 -4.51
N THR A 83 -7.67 2.48 -3.35
CA THR A 83 -7.55 3.86 -2.88
C THR A 83 -6.08 4.24 -2.64
N LEU A 84 -5.29 3.35 -2.05
CA LEU A 84 -3.86 3.57 -1.83
C LEU A 84 -3.10 3.69 -3.16
N LEU A 85 -3.33 2.77 -4.10
CA LEU A 85 -2.71 2.81 -5.44
C LEU A 85 -3.09 4.08 -6.20
N ALA A 86 -4.37 4.47 -6.16
CA ALA A 86 -4.84 5.71 -6.76
C ALA A 86 -4.19 6.95 -6.14
N SER A 87 -4.01 6.97 -4.80
CA SER A 87 -3.38 8.09 -4.10
C SER A 87 -1.89 8.27 -4.40
N LEU A 88 -1.19 7.17 -4.75
CA LEU A 88 0.22 7.17 -5.12
C LEU A 88 0.43 7.60 -6.58
N ASN A 89 -0.53 7.28 -7.45
CA ASN A 89 -0.48 7.65 -8.86
C ASN A 89 -0.79 9.15 -9.03
N LYS A 90 0.24 10.00 -8.92
CA LYS A 90 0.16 11.43 -9.23
C LYS A 90 -0.21 11.64 -10.71
N GLY A 91 -1.50 11.82 -11.00
CA GLY A 91 -1.94 12.45 -12.26
C GLY A 91 -1.98 11.58 -13.53
N GLY A 92 -1.96 10.25 -13.43
CA GLY A 92 -2.19 9.36 -14.58
C GLY A 92 -3.68 9.21 -14.92
N GLY A 93 -4.35 10.30 -15.25
CA GLY A 93 -5.79 10.34 -15.58
C GLY A 93 -6.13 9.91 -17.01
N GLU A 94 -5.16 9.40 -17.77
CA GLU A 94 -5.43 8.80 -19.06
C GLU A 94 -5.92 7.37 -18.85
N LYS A 95 -6.95 6.96 -19.62
CA LYS A 95 -7.48 5.60 -19.57
C LYS A 95 -6.34 4.61 -19.82
N LYS A 96 -5.89 3.95 -18.75
CA LYS A 96 -4.89 2.88 -18.82
C LYS A 96 -5.43 1.78 -19.73
N GLY A 97 -4.94 1.74 -20.97
CA GLY A 97 -5.27 0.71 -21.95
C GLY A 97 -4.22 -0.39 -21.95
N GLY A 98 -4.60 -1.60 -22.33
CA GLY A 98 -3.66 -2.70 -22.56
C GLY A 98 -2.94 -3.20 -21.31
N SER A 99 -1.62 -3.39 -21.40
CA SER A 99 -0.79 -4.00 -20.37
C SER A 99 -0.75 -3.22 -19.05
N GLU A 100 -0.90 -1.90 -19.09
CA GLU A 100 -0.86 -1.07 -17.89
C GLU A 100 -2.06 -1.32 -16.95
N ALA A 101 -3.25 -1.55 -17.52
CA ALA A 101 -4.42 -1.95 -16.75
C ALA A 101 -4.23 -3.32 -16.11
N PHE A 102 -3.61 -4.26 -16.83
CA PHE A 102 -3.28 -5.59 -16.29
C PHE A 102 -2.34 -5.48 -15.09
N PHE A 103 -1.26 -4.70 -15.19
CA PHE A 103 -0.32 -4.52 -14.07
C PHE A 103 -0.94 -3.77 -12.90
N THR A 104 -1.79 -2.76 -13.17
CA THR A 104 -2.49 -2.01 -12.11
C THR A 104 -3.44 -2.94 -11.35
N ASN A 105 -4.27 -3.71 -12.04
CA ASN A 105 -5.20 -4.66 -11.42
C ASN A 105 -4.45 -5.81 -10.70
N SER A 106 -3.34 -6.29 -11.27
CA SER A 106 -2.52 -7.32 -10.63
C SER A 106 -1.88 -6.81 -9.34
N ALA A 107 -1.36 -5.59 -9.35
CA ALA A 107 -0.80 -4.94 -8.17
C ALA A 107 -1.87 -4.68 -7.10
N GLU A 108 -3.07 -4.26 -7.50
CA GLU A 108 -4.21 -4.05 -6.59
C GLU A 108 -4.62 -5.34 -5.90
N ASN A 109 -4.84 -6.42 -6.67
CA ASN A 109 -5.21 -7.72 -6.11
C ASN A 109 -4.13 -8.28 -5.18
N PHE A 110 -2.86 -8.15 -5.56
CA PHE A 110 -1.76 -8.60 -4.72
C PHE A 110 -1.65 -7.77 -3.42
N LEU A 111 -1.79 -6.45 -3.50
CA LEU A 111 -1.79 -5.57 -2.33
C LEU A 111 -2.99 -5.85 -1.41
N ALA A 112 -4.17 -6.09 -1.97
CA ALA A 112 -5.36 -6.47 -1.22
C ALA A 112 -5.13 -7.76 -0.41
N ALA A 113 -4.52 -8.77 -1.03
CA ALA A 113 -4.15 -10.01 -0.36
C ALA A 113 -3.15 -9.78 0.79
N ILE A 114 -2.13 -8.94 0.58
CA ILE A 114 -1.14 -8.57 1.60
C ILE A 114 -1.83 -7.87 2.79
N ILE A 115 -2.65 -6.84 2.51
CA ILE A 115 -3.37 -6.09 3.54
C ILE A 115 -4.27 -7.04 4.33
N TYR A 116 -5.09 -7.84 3.64
CA TYR A 116 -5.99 -8.79 4.28
C TYR A 116 -5.23 -9.79 5.16
N PHE A 117 -4.09 -10.30 4.67
CA PHE A 117 -3.25 -11.22 5.42
C PHE A 117 -2.73 -10.61 6.73
N PHE A 118 -2.06 -9.45 6.66
CA PHE A 118 -1.47 -8.83 7.86
C PHE A 118 -2.51 -8.39 8.88
N VAL A 119 -3.66 -7.92 8.41
CA VAL A 119 -4.76 -7.48 9.26
C VAL A 119 -5.46 -8.64 9.96
N ASN A 120 -5.63 -9.77 9.26
CA ASN A 120 -6.40 -10.88 9.81
C ASN A 120 -5.55 -11.88 10.60
N PHE A 121 -4.35 -12.18 10.12
CA PHE A 121 -3.55 -13.26 10.68
C PHE A 121 -2.60 -12.81 11.78
N HIS A 122 -2.37 -11.49 11.96
CA HIS A 122 -1.43 -10.93 12.95
C HIS A 122 -0.22 -11.84 13.14
N PRO A 123 0.61 -12.04 12.10
CA PRO A 123 1.77 -12.90 12.23
C PRO A 123 2.52 -12.47 13.49
N VAL A 124 2.87 -13.45 14.33
CA VAL A 124 3.56 -13.23 15.60
C VAL A 124 4.92 -13.89 15.51
N GLY A 125 5.97 -13.08 15.61
CA GLY A 125 7.32 -13.60 15.62
C GLY A 125 7.60 -14.24 16.96
N PHE A 126 8.46 -15.25 16.99
CA PHE A 126 9.00 -15.80 18.23
C PHE A 126 10.50 -15.53 18.25
N LYS A 127 11.01 -15.04 19.38
CA LYS A 127 12.46 -14.95 19.63
C LYS A 127 12.76 -15.71 20.92
N ASN A 128 13.66 -16.68 20.85
CA ASN A 128 14.05 -17.53 21.99
C ASN A 128 12.83 -18.16 22.69
N GLY A 129 11.89 -18.69 21.91
CA GLY A 129 10.65 -19.31 22.42
C GLY A 129 9.60 -18.34 22.98
N LYS A 130 9.85 -17.02 22.99
CA LYS A 130 8.90 -16.02 23.47
C LYS A 130 8.20 -15.30 22.31
N LYS A 131 6.87 -15.20 22.39
CA LYS A 131 6.04 -14.44 21.45
C LYS A 131 6.40 -12.96 21.48
N LEU A 132 6.76 -12.40 20.34
CA LEU A 132 7.06 -10.99 20.19
C LEU A 132 5.76 -10.18 20.23
N LYS A 133 5.75 -9.11 21.03
CA LYS A 133 4.63 -8.17 21.09
C LYS A 133 4.57 -7.26 19.85
N ARG A 134 5.70 -7.09 19.14
CA ARG A 134 5.85 -6.29 17.92
C ARG A 134 6.90 -6.96 17.01
N TYR A 135 6.64 -7.04 15.71
CA TYR A 135 7.67 -7.35 14.71
C TYR A 135 8.56 -6.13 14.58
N ILE A 136 9.70 -6.12 15.26
CA ILE A 136 10.78 -5.17 15.02
C ILE A 136 12.02 -6.01 14.85
N LEU A 137 12.54 -6.08 13.63
CA LEU A 137 13.91 -6.49 13.39
C LEU A 137 14.78 -5.36 13.96
N LEU A 138 15.24 -5.53 15.19
CA LEU A 138 16.45 -4.84 15.62
C LEU A 138 17.59 -5.48 14.82
N ALA A 139 17.91 -4.90 13.67
CA ALA A 139 19.21 -5.15 13.06
C ALA A 139 20.25 -4.71 14.10
N GLN A 140 21.03 -5.66 14.61
CA GLN A 140 22.22 -5.31 15.34
C GLN A 140 23.23 -4.91 14.27
N ASP A 141 23.57 -3.63 14.20
CA ASP A 141 24.75 -3.19 13.46
C ASP A 141 25.96 -3.77 14.18
N THR A 142 26.39 -4.97 13.77
CA THR A 142 27.64 -5.56 14.24
C THR A 142 28.79 -4.80 13.59
N ALA A 143 29.12 -3.64 14.13
CA ALA A 143 30.39 -2.99 13.89
C ALA A 143 31.46 -3.71 14.75
N GLU A 144 31.92 -4.86 14.29
CA GLU A 144 33.19 -5.42 14.75
C GLU A 144 34.31 -4.92 13.81
N LYS A 145 35.08 -3.97 14.33
CA LYS A 145 36.41 -3.64 13.82
C LYS A 145 37.34 -4.80 14.19
N THR A 146 37.90 -5.47 13.19
CA THR A 146 39.09 -6.30 13.39
C THR A 146 40.27 -5.58 12.73
N GLU A 147 41.14 -5.02 13.57
CA GLU A 147 42.45 -4.50 13.17
C GLU A 147 43.46 -5.66 13.11
N GLY A 148 44.11 -5.82 11.95
CA GLY A 148 45.49 -6.27 11.69
C GLY A 148 46.05 -7.56 12.32
N GLU A 149 46.43 -8.52 11.47
CA GLU A 149 47.84 -8.84 11.22
C GLU A 149 48.05 -9.72 9.96
N SER A 150 49.17 -9.47 9.30
CA SER A 150 49.61 -9.87 7.95
C SER A 150 50.37 -11.20 7.90
N ASN A 151 50.19 -12.01 6.85
CA ASN A 151 51.22 -12.35 5.84
C ASN A 151 50.78 -13.52 4.89
N ASN A 152 51.14 -13.34 3.62
CA ASN A 152 50.78 -14.07 2.39
C ASN A 152 51.86 -15.14 2.04
N PRO A 153 51.92 -15.76 0.84
CA PRO A 153 50.96 -16.57 0.06
C PRO A 153 51.54 -17.97 -0.31
N GLN A 154 50.70 -18.95 -0.72
CA GLN A 154 51.16 -20.09 -1.54
C GLN A 154 50.16 -20.41 -2.67
N GLU A 155 50.73 -20.66 -3.84
CA GLU A 155 50.14 -20.64 -5.18
C GLU A 155 49.17 -21.79 -5.52
N GLN A 156 48.12 -21.39 -6.26
CA GLN A 156 47.43 -21.94 -7.45
C GLN A 156 47.87 -23.30 -8.07
N PRO A 157 47.00 -24.00 -8.86
CA PRO A 157 46.19 -23.44 -9.98
C PRO A 157 44.72 -23.92 -10.03
N GLN A 158 43.74 -23.08 -10.41
CA GLN A 158 43.36 -22.64 -11.78
C GLN A 158 43.17 -23.78 -12.79
N ASN A 159 41.92 -24.04 -13.16
CA ASN A 159 41.54 -24.56 -14.47
C ASN A 159 40.39 -23.71 -15.01
N ASP A 160 40.72 -22.83 -15.94
CA ASP A 160 39.80 -22.23 -16.90
C ASP A 160 39.35 -23.30 -17.89
N THR A 161 38.06 -23.34 -18.23
CA THR A 161 37.66 -23.52 -19.62
C THR A 161 36.33 -22.82 -19.87
N SER A 162 36.42 -21.62 -20.41
CA SER A 162 35.37 -20.99 -21.20
C SER A 162 35.16 -21.82 -22.47
N GLN A 163 33.93 -22.18 -22.81
CA GLN A 163 33.54 -22.27 -24.21
C GLN A 163 32.04 -22.00 -24.37
N SER A 164 31.78 -20.90 -25.07
CA SER A 164 30.51 -20.63 -25.74
C SER A 164 30.28 -21.68 -26.83
N SER A 165 29.03 -22.06 -27.03
CA SER A 165 28.51 -22.42 -28.36
C SER A 165 26.99 -22.32 -28.35
N SER A 166 26.52 -21.33 -29.09
CA SER A 166 25.19 -21.24 -29.66
C SER A 166 24.95 -22.39 -30.63
N GLU A 167 23.83 -23.09 -30.52
CA GLU A 167 23.28 -23.89 -31.61
C GLU A 167 21.75 -23.74 -31.64
N GLN A 168 21.27 -23.27 -32.80
CA GLN A 168 19.88 -23.19 -33.21
C GLN A 168 19.51 -24.43 -34.04
N GLN A 169 18.18 -24.58 -34.22
CA GLN A 169 17.42 -25.28 -35.28
C GLN A 169 16.92 -26.71 -34.99
N PRO A 170 15.85 -27.19 -35.69
CA PRO A 170 14.98 -26.50 -36.67
C PRO A 170 13.45 -26.64 -36.41
N ASN A 171 12.70 -25.77 -37.10
CA ASN A 171 11.29 -25.97 -37.44
C ASN A 171 11.13 -27.14 -38.41
N ASP A 172 10.07 -27.92 -38.26
CA ASP A 172 9.58 -28.78 -39.34
C ASP A 172 8.08 -28.55 -39.58
N THR A 173 7.74 -28.32 -40.85
CA THR A 173 6.40 -28.08 -41.37
C THR A 173 6.24 -28.94 -42.61
N SER A 174 5.31 -29.89 -42.61
CA SER A 174 4.69 -30.50 -43.81
C SER A 174 3.44 -31.27 -43.33
N LYS A 175 2.23 -30.73 -43.53
CA LYS A 175 1.34 -30.95 -44.69
C LYS A 175 0.95 -32.41 -44.92
N GLU A 176 -0.33 -32.73 -44.70
CA GLU A 176 -1.19 -33.35 -45.71
C GLU A 176 -2.69 -33.14 -45.37
N GLN A 177 -3.46 -32.83 -46.42
CA GLN A 177 -4.92 -32.65 -46.56
C GLN A 177 -5.36 -33.69 -47.62
N PRO A 178 -6.62 -33.76 -48.12
CA PRO A 178 -7.96 -33.48 -47.56
C PRO A 178 -8.97 -34.61 -47.93
N ILE A 179 -10.21 -34.60 -47.40
CA ILE A 179 -11.38 -35.13 -48.13
C ILE A 179 -12.59 -34.20 -47.93
N SER A 180 -13.27 -33.96 -49.04
CA SER A 180 -14.32 -33.01 -49.33
C SER A 180 -15.75 -33.55 -49.18
N HIS A 181 -16.69 -32.58 -49.12
CA HIS A 181 -18.09 -32.61 -49.61
C HIS A 181 -19.18 -33.22 -48.69
N VAL A 182 -20.42 -32.72 -48.57
CA VAL A 182 -21.22 -31.68 -49.27
C VAL A 182 -22.54 -31.41 -48.49
N HIS A 183 -23.03 -30.15 -48.52
CA HIS A 183 -24.44 -29.65 -48.36
C HIS A 183 -25.25 -29.99 -47.10
N SER A 184 -26.24 -29.21 -46.61
CA SER A 184 -26.91 -27.98 -47.07
C SER A 184 -27.76 -27.37 -45.94
N SER A 185 -27.95 -26.04 -46.01
CA SER A 185 -29.20 -25.27 -45.83
C SER A 185 -29.90 -25.06 -44.46
N SER A 186 -30.19 -23.75 -44.24
CA SER A 186 -31.34 -23.11 -43.57
C SER A 186 -31.24 -22.83 -42.05
N GLN A 187 -31.14 -21.56 -41.64
CA GLN A 187 -32.20 -20.65 -41.13
C GLN A 187 -32.80 -21.16 -39.79
N GLU A 188 -32.91 -20.38 -38.70
CA GLU A 188 -33.66 -19.13 -38.58
C GLU A 188 -33.39 -18.43 -37.21
N GLN A 189 -33.76 -17.15 -37.15
CA GLN A 189 -33.64 -16.20 -36.04
C GLN A 189 -34.64 -16.44 -34.90
N ALA A 190 -34.22 -16.20 -33.65
CA ALA A 190 -34.89 -15.39 -32.63
C ALA A 190 -33.99 -15.26 -31.39
#